data_AF-A0A060BNF2-F1
#
_entry.id   AF-A0A060BNF2-F1
#
_cell.length_a   1.000
_cell.length_b   1.000
_cell.length_c   1.000
_cell.angle_alpha   90.00
_cell.angle_beta   90.00
_cell.angle_gamma   90.00
#
_symmetry.space_group_name_H-M   'P 1'
#
loop_
_entity.id
_entity.type
_entity.pdbx_description
1 polymer ?
#
loop_
_entity_poly.entity_id
_entity_poly.type
_entity_poly.pdbx_seq_one_letter_code
_entity_poly.pdbx_strand_id
1 'polypeptide(L)'
;AGFGANYGWNCFEGLLPGPATDPECATPPPGGYTPPIFEYSHDGAEPRCAIVGGYLVRDGNLGDLDGRYVYGDYCGAQIRSFDPAAPAATDRGEGLAVGQLTSFGEDSCGRVYTAQETGRVAMLAGADGTSACPGAKPRGPSFVGIKAQGRRVKKGKRAQIT
;
A
#
# COMPACT_ATOMS: atom_id res chain seq x y z
N ALA A 1 -4.23 4.98 12.43
CA ALA A 1 -3.26 5.97 11.92
C ALA A 1 -1.89 5.32 11.92
N GLY A 2 -1.17 5.34 10.79
CA GLY A 2 0.17 4.77 10.65
C GLY A 2 1.23 5.75 11.16
N PHE A 3 1.64 5.59 12.42
CA PHE A 3 2.56 6.49 13.11
C PHE A 3 4.04 6.29 12.74
N GLY A 4 4.35 5.68 11.60
CA GLY A 4 5.73 5.34 11.23
C GLY A 4 6.34 4.36 12.24
N ALA A 5 5.68 3.22 12.44
CA ALA A 5 6.17 2.20 13.36
C ALA A 5 7.57 1.70 12.94
N ASN A 6 8.40 1.38 13.93
CA ASN A 6 9.68 0.74 13.68
C ASN A 6 9.44 -0.77 13.48
N TYR A 7 9.55 -1.25 12.25
CA TYR A 7 9.38 -2.68 11.94
C TYR A 7 10.65 -3.50 12.14
N GLY A 8 11.75 -2.88 12.57
CA GLY A 8 13.01 -3.60 12.80
C GLY A 8 13.65 -4.11 11.52
N TRP A 9 13.48 -3.41 10.38
CA TRP A 9 13.91 -3.85 9.04
C TRP A 9 15.39 -4.29 8.94
N ASN A 10 16.27 -3.79 9.81
CA ASN A 10 17.66 -4.26 9.87
C ASN A 10 17.79 -5.71 10.37
N CYS A 11 16.88 -6.12 11.26
CA CYS A 11 16.91 -7.42 11.95
C CYS A 11 15.82 -8.38 11.49
N PHE A 12 14.77 -7.89 10.84
CA PHE A 12 13.62 -8.68 10.41
C PHE A 12 13.25 -8.40 8.95
N GLU A 13 12.88 -9.46 8.25
CA GLU A 13 12.12 -9.40 7.01
C GLU A 13 10.74 -10.00 7.28
N GLY A 14 9.77 -9.13 7.56
CA GLY A 14 8.46 -9.55 8.02
C GLY A 14 8.49 -10.07 9.47
N LEU A 15 8.02 -11.30 9.70
CA LEU A 15 8.10 -12.03 10.97
C LEU A 15 9.34 -12.93 11.05
N LEU A 16 10.10 -13.03 9.96
CA LEU A 16 11.31 -13.85 9.89
C LEU A 16 12.54 -13.03 10.30
N PRO A 17 13.57 -13.66 10.90
CA PRO A 17 14.88 -13.04 11.02
C PRO A 17 15.35 -12.59 9.63
N GLY A 18 15.71 -11.31 9.51
CA GLY A 18 16.26 -10.75 8.28
C GLY A 18 17.71 -11.19 8.08
N PRO A 19 18.44 -10.59 7.12
CA PRO A 19 19.82 -10.98 6.85
C PRO A 19 20.79 -10.71 8.02
N ALA A 20 20.34 -10.01 9.07
CA ALA A 20 21.03 -9.79 10.35
C ALA A 20 22.49 -9.35 10.18
N THR A 21 22.74 -8.46 9.21
CA THR A 21 24.08 -7.98 8.87
C THR A 21 24.64 -7.02 9.92
N ASP A 22 23.78 -6.48 10.79
CA ASP A 22 24.15 -5.61 11.90
C ASP A 22 24.38 -6.41 13.19
N PRO A 23 25.50 -6.21 13.90
CA PRO A 23 25.74 -6.80 15.23
C PRO A 23 24.61 -6.56 16.24
N GLU A 24 23.84 -5.47 16.10
CA GLU A 24 22.68 -5.17 16.96
C GLU A 24 21.53 -6.15 16.80
N CYS A 25 21.50 -6.95 15.72
CA CYS A 25 20.49 -7.98 15.48
C CYS A 25 20.80 -9.33 16.17
N ALA A 26 21.70 -9.33 17.15
CA ALA A 26 22.04 -10.52 17.96
C ALA A 26 20.79 -11.18 18.56
N THR A 27 20.80 -12.50 18.72
CA THR A 27 19.61 -13.26 19.17
C THR A 27 19.42 -13.21 20.70
N PRO A 28 18.27 -12.75 21.25
CA PRO A 28 17.16 -12.10 20.55
C PRO A 28 17.43 -10.59 20.32
N PRO A 29 16.96 -10.03 19.20
CA PRO A 29 17.23 -8.64 18.87
C PRO A 29 16.53 -7.70 19.88
N PRO A 30 16.97 -6.43 19.97
CA PRO A 30 16.39 -5.45 20.87
C PRO A 30 14.86 -5.38 20.76
N GLY A 31 14.16 -5.12 21.87
CA GLY A 31 12.71 -4.92 21.83
C GLY A 31 12.30 -3.58 21.20
N GLY A 32 10.99 -3.39 21.04
CA GLY A 32 10.42 -2.12 20.54
C GLY A 32 10.11 -2.09 19.05
N TYR A 33 10.18 -3.25 18.38
CA TYR A 33 9.70 -3.40 17.01
C TYR A 33 8.21 -3.72 16.97
N THR A 34 7.56 -3.27 15.90
CA THR A 34 6.17 -3.59 15.60
C THR A 34 6.16 -4.60 14.47
N PRO A 35 5.57 -5.80 14.63
CA PRO A 35 5.46 -6.74 13.52
C PRO A 35 4.51 -6.20 12.43
N PRO A 36 4.68 -6.61 11.16
CA PRO A 36 3.64 -6.38 10.16
C PRO A 36 2.37 -7.14 10.55
N ILE A 37 1.22 -6.64 10.09
CA ILE A 37 -0.07 -7.32 10.29
C ILE A 37 -0.29 -8.49 9.31
N PHE A 38 0.50 -8.53 8.24
CA PHE A 38 0.38 -9.50 7.17
C PHE A 38 1.72 -9.68 6.43
N GLU A 39 2.02 -10.91 6.08
CA GLU A 39 3.12 -11.32 5.23
C GLU A 39 2.73 -12.61 4.49
N TYR A 40 3.48 -12.96 3.44
CA TYR A 40 3.38 -14.28 2.81
C TYR A 40 4.74 -14.71 2.26
N SER A 41 4.91 -16.02 2.07
CA SER A 41 6.14 -16.56 1.50
C SER A 41 6.24 -16.32 -0.02
N HIS A 42 7.46 -16.02 -0.48
CA HIS A 42 7.81 -16.05 -1.89
C HIS A 42 7.78 -17.47 -2.49
N ASP A 43 7.82 -18.50 -1.63
CA ASP A 43 7.69 -19.89 -2.04
C ASP A 43 6.24 -20.19 -2.43
N GLY A 44 6.01 -20.50 -3.70
CA GLY A 44 4.68 -20.80 -4.21
C GLY A 44 4.66 -21.00 -5.71
N ALA A 45 3.51 -21.44 -6.22
CA ALA A 45 3.30 -21.61 -7.66
C ALA A 45 3.16 -20.27 -8.41
N GLU A 46 2.71 -19.23 -7.72
CA GLU A 46 2.53 -17.89 -8.28
C GLU A 46 3.81 -17.06 -8.10
N PRO A 47 4.25 -16.32 -9.13
CA PRO A 47 5.39 -15.42 -9.01
C PRO A 47 5.09 -14.30 -8.02
N ARG A 48 5.99 -14.11 -7.05
CA ARG A 48 5.89 -13.11 -5.98
C ARG A 48 7.22 -12.39 -5.86
N CYS A 49 7.18 -11.07 -5.73
CA CYS A 49 8.41 -10.28 -5.58
C CYS A 49 8.22 -8.97 -4.83
N ALA A 50 7.05 -8.33 -4.94
CA ALA A 50 6.78 -7.08 -4.26
C ALA A 50 5.29 -6.89 -4.08
N ILE A 51 4.84 -6.84 -2.82
CA ILE A 51 3.46 -6.47 -2.48
C ILE A 51 3.20 -5.04 -2.96
N VAL A 52 2.17 -4.89 -3.78
CA VAL A 52 1.62 -3.60 -4.18
C VAL A 52 0.24 -3.48 -3.56
N GLY A 53 0.00 -2.43 -2.79
CA GLY A 53 -1.26 -2.29 -2.06
C GLY A 53 -1.45 -0.88 -1.53
N GLY A 54 -2.10 -0.78 -0.37
CA GLY A 54 -2.23 0.45 0.39
C GLY A 54 -3.65 1.00 0.50
N TYR A 55 -4.66 0.23 0.11
CA TYR A 55 -6.03 0.73 -0.03
C TYR A 55 -7.01 -0.12 0.77
N LEU A 56 -7.76 0.55 1.64
CA LEU A 56 -8.95 0.00 2.29
C LEU A 56 -10.15 0.39 1.43
N VAL A 57 -10.85 -0.59 0.89
CA VAL A 57 -12.03 -0.33 0.06
C VAL A 57 -13.12 0.32 0.92
N ARG A 58 -13.70 1.39 0.40
CA ARG A 58 -14.86 2.10 0.97
C ARG A 58 -16.00 2.27 -0.03
N ASP A 59 -15.87 1.63 -1.19
CA ASP A 59 -16.89 1.63 -2.22
C ASP A 59 -17.91 0.54 -1.90
N GLY A 60 -19.06 0.94 -1.34
CA GLY A 60 -20.14 0.01 -1.03
C GLY A 60 -20.71 -0.73 -2.24
N ASN A 61 -20.40 -0.31 -3.48
CA ASN A 61 -20.81 -1.01 -4.70
C ASN A 61 -19.90 -2.22 -5.02
N LEU A 62 -18.76 -2.34 -4.34
CA LEU A 62 -17.91 -3.53 -4.43
C LEU A 62 -18.36 -4.64 -3.46
N GLY A 63 -19.52 -4.48 -2.81
CA GLY A 63 -20.17 -5.54 -2.05
C GLY A 63 -19.33 -5.99 -0.86
N ASP A 64 -18.94 -7.27 -0.84
CA ASP A 64 -18.19 -7.88 0.25
C ASP A 64 -16.71 -7.44 0.30
N LEU A 65 -16.26 -6.66 -0.67
CA LEU A 65 -14.98 -5.95 -0.61
C LEU A 65 -15.02 -4.72 0.31
N ASP A 66 -16.19 -4.16 0.63
CA ASP A 66 -16.27 -2.99 1.50
C ASP A 66 -15.63 -3.27 2.87
N GLY A 67 -14.73 -2.39 3.30
CA GLY A 67 -13.94 -2.55 4.53
C GLY A 67 -12.75 -3.51 4.44
N ARG A 68 -12.49 -4.14 3.28
CA ARG A 68 -11.33 -5.03 3.09
C ARG A 68 -10.13 -4.26 2.54
N TYR A 69 -8.93 -4.69 2.93
CA TYR A 69 -7.68 -4.19 2.37
C TYR A 69 -7.37 -4.93 1.08
N VAL A 70 -7.18 -4.20 -0.02
CA VAL A 70 -6.84 -4.77 -1.32
C VAL A 70 -5.36 -4.61 -1.62
N TYR A 71 -4.79 -5.66 -2.21
CA TYR A 71 -3.40 -5.71 -2.64
C TYR A 71 -3.23 -6.65 -3.82
N GLY A 72 -2.04 -6.61 -4.43
CA GLY A 72 -1.55 -7.56 -5.39
C GLY A 72 -0.03 -7.68 -5.25
N ASP A 73 0.61 -8.35 -6.19
CA ASP A 73 2.06 -8.43 -6.29
C ASP A 73 2.49 -7.85 -7.64
N TYR A 74 3.65 -7.22 -7.73
CA TYR A 74 4.13 -6.70 -9.01
C TYR A 74 4.37 -7.83 -10.02
N CYS A 75 4.93 -8.96 -9.57
CA CYS A 75 5.21 -10.11 -10.42
C CYS A 75 3.98 -11.00 -10.61
N GLY A 76 3.09 -11.05 -9.61
CA GLY A 76 1.88 -11.86 -9.62
C GLY A 76 0.64 -11.06 -10.02
N ALA A 77 -0.09 -11.50 -11.03
CA ALA A 77 -1.23 -10.73 -11.51
C ALA A 77 -2.45 -10.73 -10.56
N GLN A 78 -2.52 -11.61 -9.57
CA GLN A 78 -3.74 -11.78 -8.77
C GLN A 78 -4.01 -10.57 -7.86
N ILE A 79 -5.23 -10.03 -7.93
CA ILE A 79 -5.75 -9.14 -6.90
C ILE A 79 -6.27 -9.99 -5.74
N ARG A 80 -5.86 -9.61 -4.54
CA ARG A 80 -6.22 -10.27 -3.28
C ARG A 80 -6.75 -9.27 -2.29
N SER A 81 -7.48 -9.77 -1.29
CA SER A 81 -7.93 -8.94 -0.19
C SER A 81 -8.01 -9.70 1.13
N PHE A 82 -7.89 -8.97 2.23
CA PHE A 82 -8.12 -9.47 3.58
C PHE A 82 -8.86 -8.44 4.44
N ASP A 83 -9.52 -8.90 5.50
CA ASP A 83 -10.00 -8.04 6.59
C ASP A 83 -8.80 -7.64 7.47
N PRO A 84 -8.50 -6.34 7.64
CA PRO A 84 -7.42 -5.88 8.50
C PRO A 84 -7.51 -6.35 9.96
N ALA A 85 -8.70 -6.70 10.45
CA ALA A 85 -8.89 -7.24 11.80
C ALA A 85 -8.46 -8.71 11.92
N ALA A 86 -8.40 -9.44 10.79
CA ALA A 86 -7.98 -10.84 10.75
C ALA A 86 -7.23 -11.17 9.43
N PRO A 87 -6.05 -10.58 9.16
CA PRO A 87 -5.45 -10.57 7.82
C PRO A 87 -5.18 -11.97 7.25
N ALA A 88 -4.37 -12.77 7.95
CA ALA A 88 -3.99 -14.11 7.47
C ALA A 88 -5.18 -15.09 7.41
N ALA A 89 -6.16 -14.95 8.31
CA ALA A 89 -7.32 -15.84 8.36
C ALA A 89 -8.36 -15.54 7.28
N THR A 90 -8.35 -14.33 6.71
CA THR A 90 -9.35 -13.88 5.75
C THR A 90 -8.78 -13.57 4.38
N ASP A 91 -7.46 -13.70 4.17
CA ASP A 91 -6.83 -13.52 2.87
C ASP A 91 -7.42 -14.46 1.81
N ARG A 92 -7.76 -13.88 0.66
CA ARG A 92 -8.32 -14.59 -0.49
C ARG A 92 -8.03 -13.85 -1.79
N GLY A 93 -8.09 -14.59 -2.90
CA GLY A 93 -8.08 -14.00 -4.24
C GLY A 93 -9.46 -13.49 -4.63
N GLU A 94 -9.51 -12.38 -5.35
CA GLU A 94 -10.75 -11.73 -5.78
C GLU A 94 -11.17 -12.11 -7.22
N GLY A 95 -10.51 -13.12 -7.81
CA GLY A 95 -10.81 -13.57 -9.18
C GLY A 95 -10.44 -12.56 -10.28
N LEU A 96 -9.66 -11.53 -9.94
CA LEU A 96 -9.20 -10.49 -10.87
C LEU A 96 -7.69 -10.62 -11.11
N ALA A 97 -7.28 -10.37 -12.35
CA ALA A 97 -5.88 -10.40 -12.77
C ALA A 97 -5.43 -9.06 -13.36
N VAL A 98 -4.42 -8.44 -12.75
CA VAL A 98 -3.77 -7.20 -13.16
C VAL A 98 -2.25 -7.42 -13.13
N GLY A 99 -1.66 -7.71 -14.29
CA GLY A 99 -0.21 -7.89 -14.41
C GLY A 99 0.56 -6.58 -14.27
N GLN A 100 1.78 -6.66 -13.71
CA GLN A 100 2.67 -5.51 -13.50
C GLN A 100 1.96 -4.35 -12.79
N LEU A 101 1.20 -4.69 -11.74
CA LEU A 101 0.51 -3.73 -10.90
C LEU A 101 1.55 -2.84 -10.21
N THR A 102 1.43 -1.52 -10.32
CA THR A 102 2.39 -0.57 -9.75
C THR A 102 1.79 0.28 -8.63
N SER A 103 0.47 0.47 -8.64
CA SER A 103 -0.25 1.17 -7.58
C SER A 103 -1.73 0.85 -7.64
N PHE A 104 -2.44 1.21 -6.58
CA PHE A 104 -3.86 1.48 -6.65
C PHE A 104 -4.10 3.00 -6.55
N GLY A 105 -5.35 3.44 -6.71
CA GLY A 105 -5.79 4.81 -6.55
C GLY A 105 -7.25 4.85 -6.07
N GLU A 106 -7.66 5.92 -5.39
CA GLU A 106 -9.04 6.13 -4.98
C GLU A 106 -9.49 7.52 -5.42
N ASP A 107 -10.66 7.63 -6.05
CA ASP A 107 -11.21 8.93 -6.47
C ASP A 107 -12.05 9.59 -5.36
N SER A 108 -12.65 10.75 -5.64
CA SER A 108 -13.50 11.46 -4.66
C SER A 108 -14.82 10.75 -4.33
N CYS A 109 -15.14 9.68 -5.06
CA CYS A 109 -16.34 8.87 -4.89
C CYS A 109 -16.05 7.59 -4.09
N GLY A 110 -14.79 7.35 -3.70
CA GLY A 110 -14.36 6.13 -3.03
C GLY A 110 -14.10 4.96 -3.97
N ARG A 111 -14.24 5.16 -5.29
CA ARG A 111 -14.01 4.10 -6.29
C ARG A 111 -12.52 3.81 -6.36
N VAL A 112 -12.17 2.54 -6.40
CA VAL A 112 -10.78 2.07 -6.41
C VAL A 112 -10.33 1.78 -7.84
N TYR A 113 -9.10 2.13 -8.14
CA TYR A 113 -8.44 1.97 -9.43
C TYR A 113 -7.14 1.20 -9.26
N THR A 114 -6.74 0.46 -10.28
CA THR A 114 -5.41 -0.15 -10.41
C THR A 114 -4.61 0.59 -11.46
N ALA A 115 -3.33 0.80 -11.21
CA ALA A 115 -2.36 1.31 -12.16
C ALA A 115 -1.35 0.21 -12.53
N GLN A 116 -1.03 0.11 -13.81
CA GLN A 116 -0.07 -0.84 -14.35
C GLN A 116 1.18 -0.12 -14.84
N GLU A 117 2.31 -0.82 -14.89
CA GLU A 117 3.57 -0.30 -15.43
C GLU A 117 3.44 0.21 -16.87
N THR A 118 2.57 -0.41 -17.65
CA THR A 118 2.26 0.00 -19.04
C THR A 118 1.55 1.36 -19.13
N GLY A 119 1.21 1.98 -18.00
CA GLY A 119 0.45 3.23 -17.93
C GLY A 119 -1.08 3.03 -17.96
N ARG A 120 -1.57 1.79 -18.05
CA ARG A 120 -3.00 1.51 -17.97
C ARG A 120 -3.52 1.78 -16.55
N VAL A 121 -4.63 2.52 -16.48
CA VAL A 121 -5.40 2.72 -15.26
C VAL A 121 -6.81 2.17 -15.48
N ALA A 122 -7.26 1.29 -14.60
CA ALA A 122 -8.57 0.65 -14.69
C ALA A 122 -9.28 0.70 -13.33
N MET A 123 -10.58 0.96 -13.35
CA MET A 123 -11.41 0.98 -12.17
C MET A 123 -11.85 -0.44 -11.79
N LEU A 124 -11.88 -0.76 -10.51
CA LEU A 124 -12.55 -1.95 -10.00
C LEU A 124 -14.07 -1.73 -10.06
N ALA A 125 -14.79 -2.65 -10.68
CA ALA A 125 -16.25 -2.59 -10.82
C ALA A 125 -16.88 -3.82 -10.16
N GLY A 126 -17.97 -3.61 -9.43
CA GLY A 126 -18.80 -4.69 -8.92
C GLY A 126 -19.58 -5.36 -10.06
N ALA A 127 -20.25 -6.47 -9.75
CA ALA A 127 -21.06 -7.21 -10.72
C ALA A 127 -22.17 -6.34 -11.36
N ASP A 128 -22.69 -5.37 -10.62
CA ASP A 128 -23.74 -4.46 -11.08
C ASP A 128 -23.21 -3.22 -11.83
N GLY A 129 -21.89 -3.18 -12.09
CA GLY A 129 -21.22 -2.09 -12.82
C GLY A 129 -20.87 -0.88 -11.96
N THR A 130 -20.62 0.25 -12.63
CA THR A 130 -20.32 1.53 -11.97
C THR A 130 -21.59 2.18 -11.42
N SER A 131 -21.60 2.50 -10.13
CA SER A 131 -22.62 3.38 -9.56
C SER A 131 -22.39 4.84 -9.95
N ALA A 132 -23.47 5.63 -9.90
CA ALA A 132 -23.37 7.08 -9.89
C ALA A 132 -22.61 7.53 -8.64
N CYS A 133 -21.94 8.69 -8.71
CA CYS A 133 -21.28 9.31 -7.57
C CYS A 133 -22.13 10.45 -7.00
N PRO A 134 -23.17 10.16 -6.20
CA PRO A 134 -23.97 11.21 -5.58
C PRO A 134 -23.18 11.84 -4.43
N GLY A 135 -22.55 12.97 -4.70
CA GLY A 135 -21.95 13.81 -3.68
C GLY A 135 -20.59 13.32 -3.22
N ALA A 136 -19.57 13.52 -4.05
CA ALA A 136 -18.20 13.68 -3.57
C ALA A 136 -18.21 14.77 -2.49
N LYS A 137 -18.27 14.38 -1.20
CA LYS A 137 -17.93 15.32 -0.13
C LYS A 137 -16.50 15.75 -0.44
N PRO A 138 -16.21 17.05 -0.63
CA PRO A 138 -14.85 17.50 -0.77
C PRO A 138 -14.10 16.97 0.44
N ARG A 139 -13.13 16.07 0.23
CA ARG A 139 -12.17 15.79 1.29
C ARG A 139 -11.53 17.13 1.58
N GLY A 140 -11.62 17.59 2.83
CA GLY A 140 -10.97 18.83 3.25
C GLY A 140 -9.53 18.81 2.75
N PRO A 141 -8.94 19.95 2.37
CA PRO A 141 -7.61 19.99 1.78
C PRO A 141 -6.63 19.19 2.66
N SER A 142 -6.10 18.09 2.11
CA SER A 142 -5.07 17.26 2.76
C SER A 142 -3.77 18.03 3.00
N PHE A 143 -3.65 19.24 2.44
CA PHE A 143 -2.48 20.09 2.52
C PHE A 143 -2.85 21.40 3.22
N VAL A 144 -3.02 21.36 4.53
CA VAL A 144 -2.96 22.59 5.33
C VAL A 144 -1.48 22.97 5.47
N GLY A 145 -1.03 23.95 4.68
CA GLY A 145 0.19 24.69 4.99
C GLY A 145 1.48 24.30 4.26
N ILE A 146 1.46 23.55 3.14
CA ILE A 146 2.67 23.44 2.30
C ILE A 146 2.93 24.79 1.64
N LYS A 147 3.83 25.57 2.22
CA LYS A 147 4.44 26.74 1.58
C LYS A 147 5.77 26.32 1.00
N ALA A 148 5.96 26.47 -0.31
CA ALA A 148 7.28 26.38 -0.91
C ALA A 148 8.19 27.44 -0.28
N GLN A 149 9.19 27.01 0.49
CA GLN A 149 10.24 27.91 0.96
C GLN A 149 11.20 28.20 -0.20
N GLY A 150 10.80 29.13 -1.07
CA GLY A 150 11.66 29.62 -2.13
C GLY A 150 12.80 30.46 -1.55
N ARG A 151 13.99 29.86 -1.36
CA ARG A 151 15.20 30.62 -1.01
C ARG A 151 15.85 31.12 -2.30
N ARG A 152 15.70 32.41 -2.62
CA ARG A 152 16.44 33.01 -3.76
C ARG A 152 17.93 33.07 -3.42
N VAL A 153 18.73 32.28 -4.12
CA VAL A 153 20.19 32.39 -4.06
C VAL A 153 20.62 33.50 -5.03
N LYS A 154 21.33 34.52 -4.52
CA LYS A 154 21.87 35.59 -5.37
C LYS A 154 22.89 34.99 -6.34
N LYS A 155 22.85 35.42 -7.61
CA LYS A 155 23.78 35.01 -8.67
C LYS A 155 25.23 35.09 -8.17
N GLY A 156 25.96 33.98 -8.21
CA GLY A 156 27.35 33.89 -7.76
C GLY A 156 27.57 33.44 -6.30
N LYS A 157 26.52 33.16 -5.53
CA LYS A 157 26.66 32.56 -4.18
C LYS A 157 26.23 31.09 -4.19
N ARG A 158 26.90 30.25 -3.37
CA ARG A 158 26.49 28.88 -3.08
C ARG A 158 25.66 28.89 -1.79
N ALA A 159 24.55 28.15 -1.78
CA ALA A 159 23.81 27.85 -0.56
C ALA A 159 24.03 26.38 -0.22
N GLN A 160 24.48 26.07 0.99
CA GLN A 160 24.40 24.71 1.51
C GLN A 160 22.93 24.41 1.83
N ILE A 161 22.45 23.30 1.27
CA ILE A 161 21.19 22.68 1.69
C ILE A 161 21.59 21.73 2.82
N THR A 162 21.05 21.96 4.01
CA THR A 162 21.16 21.05 5.17
C THR A 162 19.78 20.47 5.42
#